data_AF-A0A7C2S7V0-F1
#
_entry.id   AF-A0A7C2S7V0-F1
#
_cell.length_a   1.000
_cell.length_b   1.000
_cell.length_c   1.000
_cell.angle_alpha   90.00
_cell.angle_beta   90.00
_cell.angle_gamma   90.00
#
_symmetry.space_group_name_H-M   'P 1'
#
loop_
_entity.id
_entity.type
_entity.pdbx_description
1 polymer ?
#
loop_
_entity_poly.entity_id
_entity_poly.type
_entity_poly.pdbx_seq_one_letter_code
_entity_poly.pdbx_strand_id
1 'polypeptide(L)'
;MSKKEKLLRRFLSRPTDFTWDELVSLLGGFNFNLNNSSGSSHCCFVSGDDPSKVIRTCRPHPSPILKNYQIREIIKFLEEEELLP
;
A
#
# COMPACT_ATOMS: atom_id res chain seq x y z
N MET A 1 16.52 -13.27 -0.84
CA MET A 1 15.37 -12.44 -1.23
C MET A 1 14.09 -13.18 -0.92
N SER A 2 13.50 -12.91 0.23
CA SER A 2 12.15 -13.30 0.60
C SER A 2 11.13 -12.80 -0.43
N LYS A 3 9.95 -13.42 -0.47
CA LYS A 3 8.82 -12.95 -1.30
C LYS A 3 8.48 -11.48 -0.99
N LYS A 4 8.53 -11.08 0.29
CA LYS A 4 8.31 -9.70 0.73
C LYS A 4 9.34 -8.72 0.15
N GLU A 5 10.62 -9.06 0.21
CA GLU A 5 11.70 -8.20 -0.31
C GLU A 5 11.59 -8.02 -1.84
N LYS A 6 11.23 -9.08 -2.57
CA LYS A 6 11.02 -8.99 -4.03
C LYS A 6 9.84 -8.07 -4.36
N LEU A 7 8.75 -8.18 -3.61
CA LEU A 7 7.57 -7.34 -3.80
C LEU A 7 7.86 -5.88 -3.47
N LEU A 8 8.58 -5.61 -2.38
CA LEU A 8 9.02 -4.27 -2.02
C LEU A 8 9.93 -3.66 -3.08
N ARG A 9 10.94 -4.40 -3.56
CA ARG A 9 11.82 -3.94 -4.65
C ARG A 9 11.03 -3.62 -5.93
N ARG A 10 10.08 -4.47 -6.29
CA ARG A 10 9.17 -4.21 -7.42
C ARG A 10 8.34 -2.95 -7.17
N PHE A 11 7.81 -2.75 -5.97
CA PHE A 11 7.03 -1.55 -5.66
C PHE A 11 7.87 -0.26 -5.76
N LEU A 12 9.09 -0.28 -5.21
CA LEU A 12 10.02 0.84 -5.24
C LEU A 12 10.50 1.19 -6.66
N SER A 13 10.47 0.24 -7.60
CA SER A 13 10.76 0.51 -9.02
C SER A 13 9.61 1.23 -9.76
N ARG A 14 8.51 1.56 -9.05
CA ARG A 14 7.34 2.29 -9.58
C ARG A 14 6.75 1.66 -10.85
N PRO A 15 6.32 0.40 -10.80
CA PRO A 15 5.85 -0.31 -11.98
C PRO A 15 4.46 0.19 -12.39
N THR A 16 4.19 0.17 -13.68
CA THR A 16 2.93 0.68 -14.26
C THR A 16 1.77 -0.32 -14.16
N ASP A 17 2.05 -1.54 -13.71
CA ASP A 17 1.14 -2.68 -13.61
C ASP A 17 1.00 -3.22 -12.17
N PHE A 18 1.36 -2.42 -11.16
CA PHE A 18 1.21 -2.83 -9.76
C PHE A 18 -0.27 -2.94 -9.39
N THR A 19 -0.71 -4.09 -8.90
CA THR A 19 -2.12 -4.31 -8.57
C THR A 19 -2.48 -3.95 -7.13
N TRP A 20 -3.76 -3.71 -6.88
CA TRP A 20 -4.28 -3.48 -5.53
C TRP A 20 -4.01 -4.67 -4.59
N ASP A 21 -4.17 -5.90 -5.05
CA ASP A 21 -3.91 -7.11 -4.25
C ASP A 21 -2.43 -7.26 -3.87
N GLU A 22 -1.52 -6.84 -4.77
CA GLU A 22 -0.10 -6.74 -4.47
C GLU A 22 0.20 -5.67 -3.42
N LEU A 23 -0.53 -4.55 -3.44
CA LEU A 23 -0.41 -3.52 -2.42
C LEU A 23 -0.89 -4.02 -1.06
N VAL A 24 -2.03 -4.70 -1.01
CA VAL A 24 -2.54 -5.32 0.23
C VAL A 24 -1.52 -6.32 0.78
N SER A 25 -0.92 -7.15 -0.09
CA SER A 25 0.10 -8.12 0.32
C SER A 25 1.38 -7.45 0.82
N LEU A 26 1.81 -6.36 0.17
CA LEU A 26 2.98 -5.58 0.57
C LEU A 26 2.78 -4.93 1.95
N LEU A 27 1.67 -4.19 2.10
CA LEU A 27 1.33 -3.46 3.33
C LEU A 27 1.00 -4.40 4.49
N GLY A 28 0.37 -5.55 4.23
CA GLY A 28 0.20 -6.61 5.23
C GLY A 28 1.54 -7.14 5.78
N GLY A 29 2.58 -7.15 4.95
CA GLY A 29 3.94 -7.43 5.41
C GLY A 29 4.51 -6.39 6.39
N PHE A 30 3.98 -5.17 6.39
CA PHE A 30 4.27 -4.09 7.34
C PHE A 30 3.23 -3.99 8.47
N ASN A 31 2.44 -5.05 8.69
CA ASN A 31 1.37 -5.09 9.70
C ASN A 31 0.26 -4.04 9.48
N PHE A 32 0.06 -3.59 8.23
CA PHE A 32 -1.09 -2.75 7.88
C PHE A 32 -2.27 -3.61 7.44
N ASN A 33 -3.45 -3.29 7.96
CA ASN A 33 -4.69 -3.98 7.64
C ASN A 33 -5.58 -3.08 6.80
N LEU A 34 -6.21 -3.66 5.78
CA LEU A 34 -7.18 -2.95 4.96
C LEU A 34 -8.45 -2.68 5.78
N ASN A 35 -8.70 -1.42 6.07
CA ASN A 35 -9.95 -0.97 6.66
C ASN A 35 -10.92 -0.56 5.53
N ASN A 36 -11.75 -1.53 5.17
CA ASN A 36 -12.93 -1.36 4.35
C ASN A 36 -14.09 -1.09 5.32
N SER A 37 -14.37 0.19 5.59
CA SER A 37 -15.62 0.53 6.25
C SER A 37 -16.71 0.53 5.18
N SER A 38 -17.46 -0.58 5.16
CA SER A 38 -18.53 -0.92 4.22
C SER A 38 -19.45 0.28 3.93
N GLY A 39 -19.26 0.94 2.78
CA GLY A 39 -20.14 2.01 2.30
C GLY A 39 -19.44 3.31 1.92
N SER A 40 -18.16 3.49 2.26
CA SER A 40 -17.39 4.68 1.87
C SER A 40 -16.55 4.43 0.62
N SER A 41 -16.57 5.37 -0.31
CA SER A 41 -15.63 5.43 -1.45
C SER A 41 -14.15 5.49 -1.03
N HIS A 42 -13.88 5.69 0.27
CA HIS A 42 -12.55 5.85 0.85
C HIS A 42 -12.11 4.55 1.53
N CYS A 43 -11.23 3.80 0.87
CA CYS A 43 -10.49 2.72 1.53
C CYS A 43 -9.26 3.32 2.25
N CYS A 44 -8.86 2.72 3.36
CA CYS A 44 -7.59 3.05 4.00
C CYS A 44 -6.91 1.81 4.57
N PHE A 45 -5.60 1.88 4.76
CA PHE A 45 -4.84 0.90 5.51
C PHE A 45 -4.47 1.49 6.85
N VAL A 46 -4.65 0.72 7.92
CA VAL A 46 -4.35 1.13 9.29
C VAL A 46 -3.28 0.20 9.84
N SER A 47 -2.23 0.74 10.45
CA SER A 47 -1.20 -0.08 11.10
C SER A 47 -1.80 -0.81 12.31
N GLY A 48 -1.43 -2.08 12.46
CA GLY A 48 -1.74 -2.88 13.65
C GLY A 48 -0.89 -2.51 14.86
N ASP A 49 0.26 -1.86 14.66
CA ASP A 49 1.15 -1.41 15.74
C ASP A 49 0.76 -0.02 16.27
N ASP A 50 0.32 0.87 15.38
CA ASP A 50 -0.08 2.25 15.72
C ASP A 50 -1.29 2.71 14.91
N PRO A 51 -2.49 2.83 15.52
CA PRO A 51 -3.70 3.27 14.83
C PRO A 51 -3.64 4.68 14.22
N SER A 52 -2.66 5.52 14.63
CA SER A 52 -2.45 6.85 14.05
C SER A 52 -1.83 6.78 12.64
N LYS A 53 -1.12 5.69 12.33
CA LYS A 53 -0.50 5.45 11.02
C LYS A 53 -1.54 4.92 10.04
N VAL A 54 -2.03 5.82 9.19
CA VAL A 54 -3.10 5.53 8.23
C VAL A 54 -2.70 5.92 6.81
N ILE A 55 -2.67 4.95 5.91
CA ILE A 55 -2.49 5.18 4.48
C ILE A 55 -3.88 5.28 3.84
N ARG A 56 -4.27 6.49 3.43
CA ARG A 56 -5.56 6.72 2.75
C ARG A 56 -5.38 6.50 1.25
N THR A 57 -5.98 5.44 0.70
CA THR A 57 -5.90 5.15 -0.73
C THR A 57 -7.10 4.34 -1.18
N CYS A 58 -7.73 4.73 -2.29
CA CYS A 58 -8.90 4.03 -2.82
C CYS A 58 -8.48 2.93 -3.78
N ARG A 59 -9.24 1.83 -3.79
CA ARG A 59 -9.07 0.80 -4.82
C ARG A 59 -9.30 1.45 -6.20
N PRO A 60 -8.35 1.34 -7.13
CA PRO A 60 -8.54 1.84 -8.49
C PRO A 60 -9.69 1.10 -9.18
N HIS A 61 -10.45 1.82 -10.00
CA HIS A 61 -11.56 1.30 -10.81
C HIS A 61 -11.52 1.99 -12.18
N PRO A 62 -11.81 1.31 -13.31
CA PRO A 62 -12.26 -0.09 -13.45
C PRO A 62 -11.15 -1.15 -13.35
N SER A 63 -9.89 -0.76 -13.48
CA SER A 63 -8.74 -1.67 -13.41
C SER A 63 -8.22 -1.82 -11.98
N PRO A 64 -7.74 -3.01 -11.57
CA PRO A 64 -7.10 -3.21 -10.26
C PRO A 64 -5.69 -2.58 -10.18
N ILE A 65 -5.18 -2.00 -11.27
CA ILE A 65 -3.85 -1.40 -11.34
C ILE A 65 -3.82 -0.05 -10.62
N LEU A 66 -2.85 0.14 -9.72
CA LEU A 66 -2.61 1.39 -9.03
C LEU A 66 -2.21 2.51 -10.00
N LYS A 67 -2.72 3.70 -9.76
CA LYS A 67 -2.27 4.89 -10.46
C LYS A 67 -0.88 5.28 -9.94
N ASN A 68 -0.02 5.81 -10.82
CA ASN A 68 1.35 6.22 -10.46
C ASN A 68 1.42 7.16 -9.24
N TYR A 69 0.42 8.04 -9.06
CA TYR A 69 0.40 8.91 -7.89
C TYR A 69 0.23 8.13 -6.59
N GLN A 70 -0.59 7.06 -6.57
CA GLN A 70 -0.80 6.23 -5.38
C GLN A 70 0.50 5.54 -4.98
N ILE A 71 1.24 5.02 -5.95
CA ILE A 71 2.55 4.42 -5.70
C ILE A 71 3.50 5.46 -5.08
N ARG A 72 3.58 6.67 -5.64
CA ARG A 72 4.45 7.73 -5.11
C ARG A 72 4.07 8.15 -3.68
N GLU A 73 2.78 8.34 -3.41
CA GLU A 73 2.31 8.73 -2.07
C GLU A 73 2.61 7.66 -1.03
N ILE A 74 2.41 6.39 -1.37
CA ILE A 74 2.66 5.28 -0.47
C ILE A 74 4.17 5.10 -0.23
N ILE A 75 5.01 5.23 -1.28
CA ILE A 75 6.47 5.20 -1.10
C ILE A 75 6.90 6.32 -0.14
N LYS A 76 6.41 7.54 -0.38
CA LYS A 76 6.72 8.70 0.47
C LYS A 76 6.32 8.45 1.92
N PHE A 77 5.12 7.90 2.15
CA PHE A 77 4.66 7.53 3.49
C PHE A 77 5.59 6.50 4.15
N LEU A 78 6.00 5.45 3.42
CA LEU A 78 6.90 4.43 3.97
C LEU A 78 8.31 4.99 4.28
N GLU A 79 8.77 5.97 3.50
CA GLU A 79 10.02 6.71 3.76
C GLU A 79 9.89 7.58 5.03
N GLU A 80 8.82 8.36 5.15
CA GLU A 80 8.58 9.26 6.29
C GLU A 80 8.39 8.50 7.61
N GLU A 81 7.82 7.29 7.56
CA GLU A 81 7.60 6.42 8.72
C GLU A 81 8.79 5.51 9.05
N GLU A 82 9.93 5.65 8.35
CA GLU A 82 11.13 4.81 8.51
C GLU A 82 10.84 3.30 8.39
N LEU A 83 9.87 2.94 7.55
CA LEU A 83 9.46 1.55 7.33
C LEU A 83 10.24 0.85 6.22
N LEU A 84 11.06 1.60 5.46
CA LEU A 84 11.92 1.02 4.44
C LEU A 84 13.24 0.52 5.05
N PRO A 85 13.75 -0.64 4.60
CA PRO A 85 15.03 -1.18 5.04
C PRO A 85 16.24 -0.38 4.52
#